data_AF-A0A371PUB1-F1
#
_entry.id   AF-A0A371PUB1-F1
#
_cell.length_a   1.000
_cell.length_b   1.000
_cell.length_c   1.000
_cell.angle_alpha   90.00
_cell.angle_beta   90.00
_cell.angle_gamma   90.00
#
_symmetry.space_group_name_H-M   'P 1'
#
loop_
_entity.id
_entity.type
_entity.pdbx_description
1 polymer ?
#
loop_
_entity_poly.entity_id
_entity_poly.type
_entity_poly.pdbx_seq_one_letter_code
_entity_poly.pdbx_strand_id
1 'polypeptide(L)'
;AAGPPHGPSVARAAARAVLEDAARLDPPLVLDYLALVDPSDFTEIPDAYEGEAILAVAAKVGTTRLIDNIRLTFGAPRPETTDHRSATATDASTTEATSSGATSPGAPTTPQGPLGATR
;
A
#
# COMPACT_ATOMS: atom_id res chain seq x y z
N ALA A 1 -1.75 -34.68 -0.09
CA ALA A 1 -0.38 -34.14 -0.19
C ALA A 1 -0.29 -32.92 0.72
N ALA A 2 0.82 -32.72 1.43
CA ALA A 2 1.07 -31.43 2.07
C ALA A 2 1.38 -30.39 0.98
N GLY A 3 0.88 -29.16 1.15
CA GLY A 3 1.23 -28.06 0.25
C GLY A 3 2.71 -27.65 0.40
N PRO A 4 3.23 -26.78 -0.49
CA PRO A 4 4.55 -26.19 -0.30
C PRO A 4 4.65 -25.48 1.06
N PRO A 5 5.85 -25.43 1.67
CA PRO A 5 6.06 -24.74 2.94
C PRO A 5 5.71 -23.26 2.80
N HIS A 6 5.03 -22.71 3.79
CA HIS A 6 4.48 -21.36 3.81
C HIS A 6 4.64 -20.73 5.19
N GLY A 7 4.56 -19.39 5.27
CA GLY A 7 4.62 -18.64 6.53
C GLY A 7 5.83 -17.70 6.67
N PRO A 8 5.91 -16.97 7.79
CA PRO A 8 6.94 -15.95 8.04
C PRO A 8 8.39 -16.44 7.90
N SER A 9 8.70 -17.62 8.46
CA SER A 9 10.04 -18.23 8.37
C SER A 9 10.49 -18.46 6.93
N VAL A 10 9.61 -18.98 6.09
CA VAL A 10 9.86 -19.26 4.66
C VAL A 10 10.08 -17.95 3.89
N ALA A 11 9.27 -16.93 4.16
CA ALA A 11 9.44 -15.61 3.54
C ALA A 11 10.77 -14.95 3.94
N ARG A 12 11.17 -15.00 5.22
CA ARG A 12 12.48 -14.52 5.68
C ARG A 12 13.64 -15.27 5.02
N ALA A 13 13.55 -16.60 4.90
CA ALA A 13 14.58 -17.42 4.26
C ALA A 13 14.71 -17.11 2.76
N ALA A 14 13.59 -17.00 2.04
CA ALA A 14 13.56 -16.67 0.62
C ALA A 14 14.14 -15.26 0.34
N ALA A 15 13.73 -14.26 1.12
CA ALA A 15 14.27 -12.90 1.00
C ALA A 15 15.78 -12.87 1.28
N ARG A 16 16.24 -13.59 2.32
CA ARG A 16 17.66 -13.68 2.67
C ARG A 16 18.50 -14.30 1.55
N ALA A 17 18.05 -15.38 0.92
CA ALA A 17 18.78 -16.00 -0.19
C ALA A 17 18.97 -15.03 -1.38
N VAL A 18 17.93 -14.29 -1.76
CA VAL A 18 18.02 -13.27 -2.83
C VAL A 18 18.97 -12.12 -2.46
N LEU A 19 18.97 -11.70 -1.19
CA LEU A 19 19.85 -10.65 -0.68
C LEU A 19 21.32 -11.11 -0.55
N GLU A 20 21.56 -12.38 -0.24
CA GLU A 20 22.90 -13.00 -0.24
C GLU A 20 23.49 -13.11 -1.66
N ASP A 21 22.64 -13.25 -2.68
CA ASP A 21 23.04 -13.13 -4.09
C ASP A 21 23.37 -11.68 -4.48
N ALA A 22 22.53 -10.72 -4.05
CA ALA A 22 22.76 -9.29 -4.27
C ALA A 22 24.04 -8.76 -3.57
N ALA A 23 24.43 -9.36 -2.45
CA ALA A 23 25.68 -9.04 -1.76
C ALA A 23 26.96 -9.39 -2.54
N ARG A 24 26.84 -10.17 -3.63
CA ARG A 24 27.96 -10.57 -4.52
C ARG A 24 28.05 -9.74 -5.80
N LEU A 25 27.20 -8.72 -5.97
CA LEU A 25 27.23 -7.78 -7.09
C LEU A 25 28.29 -6.69 -6.91
N ASP A 26 28.52 -5.89 -7.95
CA ASP A 26 29.36 -4.69 -7.91
C ASP A 26 28.57 -3.46 -8.42
N PRO A 27 28.34 -2.42 -7.59
CA PRO A 27 28.61 -2.36 -6.15
C PRO A 27 27.76 -3.37 -5.35
N PRO A 28 28.27 -3.94 -4.24
CA PRO A 28 27.55 -4.93 -3.45
C PRO A 28 26.40 -4.30 -2.66
N LEU A 29 25.33 -5.09 -2.49
CA LEU A 29 24.23 -4.77 -1.58
C LEU A 29 24.55 -5.29 -0.17
N VAL A 30 24.75 -4.37 0.78
CA VAL A 30 25.02 -4.69 2.19
C VAL A 30 23.72 -4.55 2.98
N LEU A 31 23.27 -5.63 3.61
CA LEU A 31 22.01 -5.65 4.35
C LEU A 31 22.16 -4.98 5.73
N ASP A 32 21.39 -3.92 5.99
CA ASP A 32 21.30 -3.29 7.32
C ASP A 32 20.24 -4.00 8.19
N TYR A 33 19.08 -4.32 7.60
CA TYR A 33 17.91 -4.85 8.31
C TYR A 33 17.03 -5.70 7.37
N LEU A 34 16.50 -6.80 7.88
CA LEU A 34 15.51 -7.66 7.23
C LEU A 34 14.66 -8.33 8.31
N ALA A 35 13.40 -7.94 8.43
CA ALA A 35 12.48 -8.54 9.39
C ALA A 35 11.04 -8.59 8.85
N LEU A 36 10.23 -9.44 9.48
CA LEU A 36 8.77 -9.37 9.38
C LEU A 36 8.25 -8.82 10.70
N VAL A 37 7.46 -7.74 10.63
CA VAL A 37 6.94 -7.03 11.79
C VAL A 37 5.42 -6.91 11.76
N ASP A 38 4.81 -6.81 12.94
CA ASP A 38 3.38 -6.53 13.08
C ASP A 38 3.11 -5.07 12.66
N PRO A 39 2.07 -4.80 11.84
CA PRO A 39 1.80 -3.45 11.34
C PRO A 39 1.28 -2.47 12.41
N SER A 40 0.91 -2.94 13.61
CA SER A 40 0.35 -2.09 14.68
C SER A 40 1.42 -1.47 15.58
N ASP A 41 2.51 -2.18 15.86
CA ASP A 41 3.58 -1.75 16.78
C ASP A 41 5.01 -1.91 16.25
N PHE A 42 5.18 -2.47 15.04
CA PHE A 42 6.47 -2.75 14.39
C PHE A 42 7.39 -3.71 15.18
N THR A 43 6.83 -4.56 16.05
CA THR A 43 7.57 -5.65 16.71
C THR A 43 7.73 -6.87 15.79
N GLU A 44 8.82 -7.64 15.93
CA GLU A 44 9.07 -8.80 15.07
C GLU A 44 8.12 -9.98 15.34
N ILE A 45 7.57 -10.56 14.28
CA ILE A 45 6.61 -11.67 14.38
C ILE A 45 7.28 -13.06 14.44
N PRO A 46 6.71 -14.01 15.21
CA PRO A 46 7.24 -15.38 15.28
C PRO A 46 7.12 -16.14 13.95
N ASP A 47 7.90 -17.22 13.82
CA ASP A 47 8.02 -18.01 12.58
C ASP A 47 6.72 -18.65 12.06
N ALA A 48 5.72 -18.77 12.93
CA ALA A 48 4.40 -19.35 12.66
C ALA A 48 3.25 -18.34 12.88
N TYR A 49 3.51 -17.03 12.76
CA TYR A 49 2.47 -16.00 12.80
C TYR A 49 1.50 -16.13 11.62
N GLU A 50 0.20 -15.93 11.90
CA GLU A 50 -0.87 -15.80 10.92
C GLU A 50 -1.52 -14.41 11.07
N GLY A 51 -1.88 -13.78 9.95
CA GLY A 51 -2.36 -12.39 9.91
C GLY A 51 -1.58 -11.50 8.93
N GLU A 52 -1.81 -10.19 9.01
CA GLU A 52 -1.04 -9.18 8.26
C GLU A 52 0.33 -8.92 8.88
N ALA A 53 1.34 -8.77 8.05
CA ALA A 53 2.70 -8.45 8.42
C ALA A 53 3.31 -7.44 7.43
N ILE A 54 4.36 -6.75 7.85
CA ILE A 54 5.21 -5.95 6.96
C ILE A 54 6.59 -6.61 6.87
N LEU A 55 7.00 -6.99 5.67
CA LEU A 55 8.40 -7.31 5.37
C LEU A 55 9.16 -6.00 5.21
N ALA A 56 9.95 -5.66 6.22
CA ALA A 56 10.76 -4.46 6.25
C ALA A 56 12.21 -4.79 5.89
N VAL A 57 12.75 -4.06 4.91
CA VAL A 57 14.10 -4.23 4.37
C VAL A 57 14.82 -2.88 4.36
N ALA A 58 16.05 -2.86 4.86
CA ALA A 58 16.97 -1.75 4.64
C ALA A 58 18.35 -2.28 4.25
N ALA A 59 18.95 -1.69 3.23
CA ALA A 59 20.26 -2.09 2.72
C ALA A 59 21.02 -0.90 2.12
N LYS A 60 22.33 -1.05 1.97
CA LYS A 60 23.20 -0.05 1.36
C LYS A 60 23.82 -0.56 0.08
N VAL A 61 23.85 0.30 -0.94
CA VAL A 61 24.53 0.06 -2.21
C VAL A 61 25.49 1.23 -2.42
N GLY A 62 26.78 0.97 -2.22
CA GLY A 62 27.78 2.04 -2.11
C GLY A 62 27.46 3.00 -0.95
N THR A 63 27.25 4.28 -1.26
CA THR A 63 26.88 5.32 -0.28
C THR A 63 25.36 5.45 -0.05
N THR A 64 24.54 4.91 -0.95
CA THR A 64 23.07 5.07 -0.92
C THR A 64 22.45 4.03 0.00
N ARG A 65 21.54 4.46 0.88
CA ARG A 65 20.71 3.57 1.71
C ARG A 65 19.31 3.45 1.12
N LEU A 66 18.94 2.23 0.77
CA LEU A 66 17.64 1.83 0.25
C LEU A 66 16.77 1.29 1.39
N ILE A 67 15.46 1.52 1.31
CA ILE A 67 14.45 1.03 2.25
C ILE A 67 13.26 0.57 1.41
N ASP A 68 12.73 -0.61 1.69
CA ASP A 68 11.49 -1.11 1.12
C ASP A 68 10.67 -1.84 2.21
N ASN A 69 9.35 -1.70 2.14
CA ASN A 69 8.39 -2.24 3.10
C ASN A 69 7.20 -2.82 2.33
N ILE A 70 7.02 -4.14 2.34
CA ILE A 70 5.94 -4.82 1.62
C ILE A 70 4.98 -5.50 2.61
N ARG A 71 3.67 -5.27 2.44
CA ARG A 71 2.64 -5.99 3.22
C ARG A 71 2.49 -7.42 2.72
N LEU A 72 2.45 -8.37 3.65
CA LEU A 72 2.21 -9.78 3.40
C LEU A 72 1.08 -10.27 4.33
N THR A 73 0.33 -11.28 3.88
CA THR A 73 -0.66 -11.96 4.72
C THR A 73 -0.27 -13.42 4.84
N PHE A 74 -0.17 -13.93 6.07
CA PHE A 74 0.14 -15.32 6.38
C PHE A 74 -1.09 -16.04 6.96
N GLY A 75 -1.14 -17.36 6.79
CA GLY A 75 -2.35 -18.15 7.00
C GLY A 75 -3.19 -18.25 5.73
N ALA A 76 -4.29 -19.00 5.79
CA ALA A 76 -5.16 -19.17 4.64
C ALA A 76 -6.04 -17.92 4.42
N PRO A 77 -6.09 -17.33 3.21
CA PRO A 77 -7.34 -16.69 2.82
C PRO A 77 -8.41 -17.79 2.90
N ARG A 78 -9.44 -17.55 3.71
CA ARG A 78 -10.65 -18.38 3.67
C ARG A 78 -11.14 -18.35 2.22
N PRO A 79 -11.79 -19.40 1.68
CA PRO A 79 -12.49 -19.28 0.41
C PRO A 79 -13.70 -18.36 0.58
N GLU A 80 -13.44 -17.05 0.63
CA GLU A 80 -14.38 -16.06 0.20
C GLU A 80 -14.64 -16.31 -1.29
N THR A 81 -15.90 -16.61 -1.59
CA THR A 81 -16.40 -16.69 -2.97
C THR A 81 -16.34 -15.27 -3.52
N THR A 82 -15.17 -14.87 -4.02
CA THR A 82 -14.97 -13.56 -4.62
C THR A 82 -15.68 -13.52 -5.96
N ASP A 83 -16.99 -13.30 -5.90
CA ASP A 83 -17.74 -12.68 -6.97
C ASP A 83 -17.08 -11.32 -7.24
N HIS A 84 -16.09 -11.30 -8.13
CA HIS A 84 -15.56 -10.09 -8.73
C HIS A 84 -16.62 -9.51 -9.68
N ARG A 85 -17.78 -9.13 -9.12
CA ARG A 85 -18.74 -8.29 -9.81
C ARG A 85 -18.14 -6.91 -9.90
N SER A 86 -17.40 -6.69 -11.00
CA SER A 86 -17.01 -5.37 -11.46
C SER A 86 -18.19 -4.41 -11.32
N ALA A 87 -18.01 -3.37 -10.52
CA ALA A 87 -18.98 -2.28 -10.40
C ALA A 87 -18.88 -1.37 -11.64
N THR A 88 -19.21 -1.93 -12.81
CA THR A 88 -19.52 -1.16 -14.01
C THR A 88 -20.88 -0.50 -13.80
N ALA A 89 -20.88 0.76 -13.38
CA ALA A 89 -22.05 1.63 -13.36
C ALA A 89 -21.84 2.77 -14.36
N THR A 90 -21.92 2.43 -15.66
CA THR A 90 -22.06 3.43 -16.72
C THR A 90 -23.54 3.64 -17.00
N ASP A 91 -24.01 4.82 -16.60
CA ASP A 91 -25.10 5.65 -17.13
C ASP A 91 -26.25 5.00 -17.94
N ALA A 92 -27.47 5.22 -17.45
CA ALA A 92 -28.66 5.48 -18.28
C ALA A 92 -29.78 6.11 -17.43
N SER A 93 -30.02 7.42 -17.55
CA SER A 93 -31.30 8.04 -17.14
C SER A 93 -31.75 9.11 -18.14
N THR A 94 -32.78 8.74 -18.90
CA THR A 94 -33.50 9.48 -19.95
C THR A 94 -34.92 8.95 -19.85
N THR A 95 -36.01 9.70 -19.70
CA THR A 95 -36.29 11.16 -19.65
C THR A 95 -37.72 11.30 -19.10
N GLU A 96 -38.11 12.42 -18.46
CA GLU A 96 -39.45 13.04 -18.64
C GLU A 96 -39.64 14.38 -17.88
N ALA A 97 -40.68 15.14 -18.24
CA ALA A 97 -41.00 16.49 -17.74
C ALA A 97 -42.50 16.57 -17.33
N THR A 98 -43.13 17.65 -16.85
CA THR A 98 -42.90 19.13 -16.85
C THR A 98 -43.70 19.71 -15.65
N SER A 99 -43.77 20.99 -15.23
CA SER A 99 -43.30 22.33 -15.66
C SER A 99 -43.52 23.34 -14.51
N SER A 100 -43.03 24.59 -14.65
CA SER A 100 -43.46 25.80 -13.91
C SER A 100 -43.00 25.96 -12.44
N GLY A 101 -42.46 27.10 -11.99
CA GLY A 101 -42.06 28.32 -12.72
C GLY A 101 -41.62 29.47 -11.78
N ALA A 102 -40.71 30.34 -12.26
CA ALA A 102 -40.20 31.61 -11.67
C ALA A 102 -39.56 31.52 -10.25
N THR A 103 -38.34 32.03 -9.99
CA THR A 103 -37.89 33.41 -10.23
C THR A 103 -36.35 33.52 -10.21
N SER A 104 -35.76 34.42 -11.00
CA SER A 104 -34.32 34.76 -11.06
C SER A 104 -34.05 36.18 -10.52
N PRO A 105 -32.81 36.71 -10.45
CA PRO A 105 -31.47 36.10 -10.39
C PRO A 105 -30.60 36.60 -9.21
N GLY A 106 -29.56 35.85 -8.83
CA GLY A 106 -28.48 36.35 -7.97
C GLY A 106 -27.37 37.07 -8.76
N ALA A 107 -26.93 38.23 -8.28
CA ALA A 107 -25.85 39.05 -8.87
C ALA A 107 -24.59 39.07 -7.92
N PRO A 108 -23.47 39.76 -8.23
CA PRO A 108 -22.21 39.06 -8.46
C PRO A 108 -21.06 39.36 -7.47
N THR A 109 -20.01 38.53 -7.54
CA THR A 109 -18.56 38.82 -7.36
C THR A 109 -18.09 39.91 -6.38
N THR A 110 -17.19 39.54 -5.45
CA THR A 110 -15.77 40.03 -5.42
C THR A 110 -14.98 39.35 -4.28
N PRO A 111 -13.75 38.86 -4.52
CA PRO A 111 -12.80 38.53 -3.45
C PRO A 111 -12.00 39.76 -2.99
N GLN A 112 -11.89 39.97 -1.68
CA GLN A 112 -10.92 40.88 -1.04
C GLN A 112 -10.13 40.13 0.03
N GLY A 113 -8.82 40.31 0.19
CA GLY A 113 -7.86 41.08 -0.60
C GLY A 113 -6.45 40.99 0.01
N PRO A 114 -5.39 41.49 -0.66
CA PRO A 114 -4.04 41.49 -0.11
C PRO A 114 -3.62 42.88 0.38
N LEU A 115 -3.46 43.07 1.70
CA LEU A 115 -2.80 44.25 2.28
C LEU A 115 -1.95 43.86 3.49
N GLY A 116 -0.63 43.83 3.27
CA GLY A 116 0.37 43.49 4.29
C GLY A 116 1.70 44.19 3.98
N ALA A 117 1.68 45.52 3.89
CA ALA A 117 2.87 46.33 3.65
C ALA A 117 2.93 47.48 4.68
N THR A 118 3.90 47.40 5.60
CA THR A 118 4.71 48.51 6.16
C THR A 118 5.46 48.04 7.42
N ARG A 119 6.79 47.88 7.34
CA ARG A 119 7.75 48.87 7.87
C ARG A 119 9.17 48.53 7.43
#